data_AF-A0A537ZIK5-F1
#
_entry.id   AF-A0A537ZIK5-F1
#
_cell.length_a   1.000
_cell.length_b   1.000
_cell.length_c   1.000
_cell.angle_alpha   90.00
_cell.angle_beta   90.00
_cell.angle_gamma   90.00
#
_symmetry.space_group_name_H-M   'P 1'
#
loop_
_entity.id
_entity.type
_entity.pdbx_description
1 polymer ?
#
loop_
_entity_poly.entity_id
_entity_poly.type
_entity_poly.pdbx_seq_one_letter_code
_entity_poly.pdbx_strand_id
1 'polypeptide(L)'
;MGLMVAASAVLLVLILLNRPAAERASEFTARHNLRTALAAAETVRNQDGTFAAATALRLRQAEPDLLFIDPDESSNNAEVISVLATDSMWAAAARAETGACFWLRVGPGRTIVYGRGTDCSGQAAGAAAPAAWPSP
;
A
#
# COMPACT_ATOMS: atom_id res chain seq x y z
N MET A 1 40.38 -13.99 15.43
CA MET A 1 39.90 -13.90 14.04
C MET A 1 38.81 -14.94 13.71
N GLY A 2 38.95 -16.22 14.10
CA GLY A 2 37.97 -17.28 13.76
C GLY A 2 36.53 -17.11 14.31
N LEU A 3 36.36 -16.59 15.52
CA LEU A 3 35.03 -16.38 16.13
C LEU A 3 34.20 -15.28 15.44
N MET A 4 34.85 -14.21 14.98
CA MET A 4 34.18 -13.16 14.20
C MET A 4 33.72 -13.67 12.84
N VAL A 5 34.54 -14.46 12.14
CA VAL A 5 34.18 -15.05 10.85
C VAL A 5 33.02 -16.05 10.99
N ALA A 6 33.03 -16.87 12.04
CA ALA A 6 31.93 -17.80 12.32
C ALA A 6 30.62 -17.07 12.66
N ALA A 7 30.67 -16.03 13.49
CA ALA A 7 29.49 -15.23 13.83
C ALA A 7 28.91 -14.50 12.60
N SER A 8 29.78 -13.92 11.76
CA SER A 8 29.35 -13.28 10.50
C SER A 8 28.73 -14.28 9.53
N ALA A 9 29.30 -15.49 9.39
CA ALA A 9 28.75 -16.53 8.53
C ALA A 9 27.37 -17.02 9.02
N VAL A 10 27.21 -17.23 10.33
CA VAL A 10 25.91 -17.61 10.93
C VAL A 10 24.87 -16.51 10.70
N LEU A 11 25.23 -15.24 10.90
CA LEU A 11 24.31 -14.12 10.67
C LEU A 11 23.86 -14.04 9.21
N LEU A 12 24.78 -14.18 8.25
CA LEU A 12 24.43 -14.17 6.82
C LEU A 12 23.50 -15.32 6.45
N VAL A 13 23.75 -16.52 6.98
CA VAL A 13 22.89 -17.70 6.76
C VAL A 13 21.48 -17.44 7.32
N LEU A 14 21.37 -16.92 8.54
CA LEU A 14 20.07 -16.60 9.15
C LEU A 14 19.29 -15.55 8.35
N ILE A 15 19.97 -14.51 7.87
CA ILE A 15 19.35 -13.50 6.99
C ILE A 15 18.82 -14.17 5.72
N LEU A 16 19.64 -14.98 5.04
CA LEU A 16 19.26 -15.64 3.80
C LEU A 16 18.09 -16.60 3.98
N LEU A 17 18.08 -17.37 5.07
CA LEU A 17 17.00 -18.31 5.37
C LEU A 17 15.68 -17.60 5.69
N ASN A 18 15.72 -16.41 6.30
CA ASN A 18 14.51 -15.69 6.71
C ASN A 18 13.98 -14.70 5.65
N ARG A 19 14.74 -14.43 4.59
CA ARG A 19 14.33 -13.52 3.49
C ARG A 19 12.93 -13.81 2.95
N PRO A 20 12.56 -15.04 2.57
CA PRO A 20 11.23 -15.29 2.03
C PRO A 20 10.09 -14.96 3.00
N ALA A 21 10.32 -15.13 4.31
CA ALA A 21 9.34 -14.78 5.34
C ALA A 21 9.22 -13.25 5.49
N ALA A 22 10.34 -12.53 5.48
CA ALA A 22 10.36 -11.07 5.51
C ALA A 22 9.65 -10.46 4.28
N GLU A 23 9.93 -11.01 3.09
CA GLU A 23 9.28 -10.58 1.83
C GLU A 23 7.75 -10.74 1.90
N ARG A 24 7.26 -11.91 2.34
CA ARG A 24 5.82 -12.15 2.51
C ARG A 24 5.19 -11.23 3.56
N ALA A 25 5.89 -10.99 4.67
CA ALA A 25 5.43 -10.07 5.71
C ALA A 25 5.29 -8.65 5.15
N SER A 26 6.26 -8.19 4.37
CA SER A 26 6.21 -6.88 3.73
C SER A 26 5.05 -6.75 2.73
N GLU A 27 4.84 -7.75 1.86
CA GLU A 27 3.69 -7.75 0.95
C GLU A 27 2.35 -7.84 1.71
N PHE A 28 2.30 -8.54 2.84
CA PHE A 28 1.13 -8.55 3.71
C PHE A 28 0.86 -7.17 4.32
N THR A 29 1.88 -6.50 4.86
CA THR A 29 1.76 -5.15 5.43
C THR A 29 1.25 -4.15 4.41
N ALA A 30 1.79 -4.13 3.19
CA ALA A 30 1.31 -3.21 2.14
C ALA A 30 -0.18 -3.42 1.84
N ARG A 31 -0.61 -4.68 1.70
CA ARG A 31 -2.01 -5.05 1.46
C ARG A 31 -2.92 -4.73 2.65
N HIS A 32 -2.43 -4.91 3.87
CA HIS A 32 -3.14 -4.57 5.09
C HIS A 32 -3.35 -3.05 5.21
N ASN A 33 -2.28 -2.27 5.06
CA ASN A 33 -2.32 -0.80 5.15
C ASN A 33 -3.22 -0.19 4.07
N LEU A 34 -3.27 -0.76 2.87
CA LEU A 34 -4.23 -0.34 1.85
C LEU A 34 -5.69 -0.54 2.29
N ARG A 35 -6.01 -1.63 2.99
CA ARG A 35 -7.36 -1.86 3.53
C ARG A 35 -7.68 -0.90 4.68
N THR A 36 -6.70 -0.59 5.53
CA THR A 36 -6.82 0.42 6.58
C THR A 36 -7.07 1.81 5.98
N ALA A 37 -6.28 2.21 4.98
CA ALA A 37 -6.47 3.43 4.22
C ALA A 37 -7.86 3.52 3.58
N LEU A 38 -8.37 2.42 3.03
CA LEU A 38 -9.72 2.36 2.50
C LEU A 38 -10.77 2.60 3.60
N ALA A 39 -10.65 1.96 4.76
CA ALA A 39 -11.58 2.18 5.88
C ALA A 39 -11.60 3.65 6.34
N ALA A 40 -10.44 4.32 6.36
CA ALA A 40 -10.33 5.74 6.62
C ALA A 40 -11.01 6.58 5.52
N ALA A 41 -10.79 6.26 4.25
CA ALA A 41 -11.44 6.94 3.12
C ALA A 41 -12.96 6.76 3.13
N GLU A 42 -13.47 5.58 3.49
CA GLU A 42 -14.90 5.37 3.66
C GLU A 42 -15.47 6.18 4.83
N THR A 43 -14.71 6.34 5.91
CA THR A 43 -15.10 7.19 7.04
C THR A 43 -15.22 8.65 6.61
N VAL A 44 -14.22 9.17 5.90
CA VAL A 44 -14.25 10.54 5.34
C VAL A 44 -15.43 10.71 4.38
N ARG A 45 -15.63 9.77 3.45
CA ARG A 45 -16.79 9.79 2.53
C ARG A 45 -18.12 9.80 3.29
N ASN A 46 -18.26 9.02 4.35
CA ASN A 46 -19.50 8.99 5.14
C ASN A 46 -19.75 10.31 5.88
N GLN A 47 -18.69 11.05 6.23
CA GLN A 47 -18.78 12.36 6.88
C GLN A 47 -19.08 13.48 5.87
N ASP A 48 -18.40 13.46 4.72
CA ASP A 48 -18.38 14.57 3.76
C ASP A 48 -19.25 14.30 2.52
N GLY A 49 -19.81 13.10 2.39
CA GLY A 49 -20.72 12.68 1.31
C GLY A 49 -20.05 12.25 0.00
N THR A 50 -18.74 12.43 -0.14
CA THR A 50 -18.01 12.14 -1.39
C THR A 50 -16.62 11.58 -1.12
N PHE A 51 -16.12 10.74 -2.04
CA PHE A 51 -14.72 10.29 -2.01
C PHE A 51 -13.74 11.40 -2.39
N ALA A 52 -14.17 12.46 -3.07
CA ALA A 52 -13.31 13.61 -3.40
C ALA A 52 -12.73 14.28 -2.15
N ALA A 53 -13.43 14.17 -1.00
CA ALA A 53 -12.95 14.69 0.27
C ALA A 53 -11.86 13.81 0.92
N ALA A 54 -11.76 12.52 0.56
CA ALA A 54 -10.78 11.56 1.07
C ALA A 54 -9.39 11.74 0.44
N THR A 55 -8.92 13.00 0.39
CA THR A 55 -7.58 13.40 -0.07
C THR A 55 -6.50 12.94 0.90
N ALA A 56 -5.24 12.93 0.44
CA ALA A 56 -4.09 12.60 1.30
C ALA A 56 -4.07 13.47 2.57
N LEU A 57 -4.29 14.79 2.44
CA LEU A 57 -4.32 15.70 3.58
C LEU A 57 -5.42 15.34 4.60
N ARG A 58 -6.63 15.03 4.12
CA ARG A 58 -7.75 14.69 4.98
C ARG A 58 -7.58 13.33 5.65
N LEU A 59 -6.96 12.38 4.96
CA LEU A 59 -6.66 11.05 5.47
C LEU A 59 -5.60 11.07 6.58
N ARG A 60 -4.58 11.94 6.52
CA ARG A 60 -3.62 12.13 7.63
C ARG A 60 -4.28 12.53 8.96
N GLN A 61 -5.47 13.14 8.90
CA GLN A 61 -6.25 13.48 10.10
C GLN A 61 -7.13 12.32 10.57
N ALA A 62 -7.59 11.48 9.64
CA ALA A 62 -8.49 10.36 9.93
C ALA A 62 -7.72 9.10 10.37
N GLU A 63 -6.51 8.90 9.86
CA GLU A 63 -5.65 7.75 10.12
C GLU A 63 -4.20 8.24 10.29
N PRO A 64 -3.76 8.56 11.52
CA PRO A 64 -2.44 9.11 11.77
C PRO A 64 -1.31 8.07 11.72
N ASP A 65 -1.63 6.77 11.76
CA ASP A 65 -0.60 5.71 11.76
C ASP A 65 -0.06 5.41 10.35
N LEU A 66 -0.71 5.95 9.31
CA LEU A 66 -0.28 5.87 7.92
C LEU A 66 0.16 7.22 7.37
N LEU A 67 1.14 7.19 6.48
CA LEU A 67 1.56 8.37 5.74
C LEU A 67 0.82 8.40 4.40
N PHE A 68 0.17 9.53 4.10
CA PHE A 68 -0.54 9.70 2.83
C PHE A 68 0.14 10.76 1.97
N ILE A 69 0.39 10.42 0.71
CA ILE A 69 1.01 11.28 -0.30
C ILE A 69 0.09 11.51 -1.49
N ASP A 70 0.41 12.52 -2.29
CA ASP A 70 -0.44 13.00 -3.37
C ASP A 70 -0.49 12.00 -4.55
N PRO A 71 -1.53 12.07 -5.39
CA PRO A 71 -1.84 11.03 -6.38
C PRO A 71 -0.78 10.82 -7.46
N ASP A 72 0.06 11.82 -7.73
CA ASP A 72 1.18 11.78 -8.69
C ASP A 72 2.50 11.30 -8.06
N GLU A 73 2.55 11.22 -6.72
CA GLU A 73 3.71 10.70 -6.01
C GLU A 73 3.65 9.18 -5.88
N SER A 74 4.77 8.52 -6.11
CA SER A 74 4.84 7.05 -6.07
C SER A 74 5.22 6.58 -4.67
N SER A 75 4.42 5.69 -4.08
CA SER A 75 4.74 5.06 -2.79
C SER A 75 6.09 4.33 -2.86
N ASN A 76 6.89 4.50 -1.80
CA ASN A 76 8.23 3.95 -1.67
C ASN A 76 8.35 2.86 -0.59
N ASN A 77 7.34 2.67 0.27
CA ASN A 77 7.26 1.59 1.26
C ASN A 77 5.79 1.27 1.62
N ALA A 78 5.58 0.34 2.56
CA ALA A 78 4.25 -0.19 2.86
C ALA A 78 3.41 0.76 3.71
N GLU A 79 4.03 1.69 4.42
CA GLU A 79 3.43 2.67 5.33
C GLU A 79 3.06 3.98 4.63
N VAL A 80 3.66 4.24 3.45
CA VAL A 80 3.39 5.40 2.61
C VAL A 80 2.38 5.03 1.54
N ILE A 81 1.19 5.64 1.60
CA ILE A 81 0.05 5.35 0.74
C ILE A 81 -0.15 6.53 -0.23
N SER A 82 0.01 6.28 -1.53
CA SER A 82 -0.37 7.25 -2.55
C SER A 82 -1.85 7.14 -2.87
N VAL A 83 -2.57 8.26 -2.92
CA VAL A 83 -4.03 8.28 -2.97
C VAL A 83 -4.56 9.16 -4.09
N LEU A 84 -5.48 8.61 -4.88
CA LEU A 84 -6.33 9.36 -5.81
C LEU A 84 -7.76 9.42 -5.26
N ALA A 85 -8.25 10.63 -5.07
CA ALA A 85 -9.61 10.91 -4.61
C ALA A 85 -10.36 11.74 -5.66
N THR A 86 -11.51 11.23 -6.11
CA THR A 86 -12.40 11.92 -7.07
C THR A 86 -13.85 11.72 -6.64
N ASP A 87 -14.79 12.42 -7.27
CA ASP A 87 -16.21 12.27 -6.95
C ASP A 87 -16.77 10.87 -7.22
N SER A 88 -16.21 10.16 -8.21
CA SER A 88 -16.72 8.87 -8.66
C SER A 88 -15.87 7.66 -8.25
N MET A 89 -14.67 7.92 -7.72
CA MET A 89 -13.68 6.88 -7.48
C MET A 89 -12.66 7.29 -6.42
N TRP A 90 -12.22 6.30 -5.65
CA TRP A 90 -11.06 6.40 -4.79
C TRP A 90 -10.07 5.28 -5.12
N ALA A 91 -8.78 5.56 -5.19
CA ALA A 91 -7.75 4.55 -5.42
C ALA A 91 -6.54 4.82 -4.52
N ALA A 92 -5.84 3.75 -4.16
CA ALA A 92 -4.61 3.85 -3.40
C ALA A 92 -3.58 2.81 -3.82
N ALA A 93 -2.31 3.15 -3.66
CA ALA A 93 -1.17 2.30 -3.96
C ALA A 93 -0.13 2.32 -2.82
N ALA A 94 0.49 1.17 -2.57
CA ALA A 94 1.53 0.98 -1.56
C ALA A 94 2.61 0.00 -2.09
N ARG A 95 3.87 0.33 -1.83
CA ARG A 95 5.01 -0.48 -2.27
C ARG A 95 5.51 -1.39 -1.14
N ALA A 96 5.54 -2.70 -1.34
CA ALA A 96 6.26 -3.58 -0.41
C ALA A 96 7.79 -3.42 -0.58
N GLU A 97 8.57 -3.81 0.43
CA GLU A 97 10.04 -3.80 0.39
C GLU A 97 10.62 -4.67 -0.73
N THR A 98 9.85 -5.65 -1.22
CA THR A 98 10.17 -6.45 -2.42
C THR A 98 10.16 -5.62 -3.70
N GLY A 99 9.73 -4.35 -3.64
CA GLY A 99 9.46 -3.48 -4.79
C GLY A 99 8.08 -3.69 -5.40
N ALA A 100 7.33 -4.68 -4.93
CA ALA A 100 5.98 -4.98 -5.39
C ALA A 100 5.03 -3.81 -5.15
N CYS A 101 4.36 -3.33 -6.21
CA CYS A 101 3.32 -2.34 -6.04
C CYS A 101 1.96 -2.97 -5.90
N PHE A 102 1.32 -2.85 -4.74
CA PHE A 102 -0.06 -3.25 -4.56
C PHE A 102 -0.95 -2.03 -4.65
N TRP A 103 -2.14 -2.21 -5.24
CA TRP A 103 -3.13 -1.16 -5.27
C TRP A 103 -4.54 -1.73 -5.04
N LEU A 104 -5.43 -0.83 -4.63
CA LEU A 104 -6.87 -1.08 -4.65
C LEU A 104 -7.60 0.16 -5.16
N ARG A 105 -8.80 -0.04 -5.69
CA ARG A 105 -9.66 1.01 -6.22
C ARG A 105 -11.11 0.71 -5.89
N VAL A 106 -11.84 1.73 -5.48
CA VAL A 106 -13.29 1.72 -5.30
C VAL A 106 -13.92 2.50 -6.43
N GLY A 107 -14.66 1.80 -7.28
CA GLY A 107 -15.41 2.42 -8.37
C GLY A 107 -16.86 2.76 -8.00
N PRO A 108 -17.65 3.21 -8.99
CA PRO A 108 -19.08 3.41 -8.85
C PRO A 108 -19.78 2.17 -8.28
N GLY A 109 -20.81 2.35 -7.45
CA GLY A 109 -21.51 1.24 -6.80
C GLY A 109 -20.70 0.53 -5.70
N ARG A 110 -19.58 1.13 -5.25
CA ARG A 110 -18.70 0.62 -4.17
C ARG A 110 -18.03 -0.72 -4.50
N THR A 111 -17.88 -1.04 -5.78
CA THR A 111 -17.11 -2.21 -6.20
C THR A 111 -15.63 -1.98 -5.92
N ILE A 112 -15.04 -2.84 -5.09
CA ILE A 112 -13.63 -2.81 -4.76
C ILE A 112 -12.89 -3.73 -5.73
N VAL A 113 -11.87 -3.19 -6.37
CA VAL A 113 -10.97 -3.90 -7.28
C VAL A 113 -9.56 -3.81 -6.73
N TYR A 114 -8.80 -4.88 -6.89
CA TYR A 114 -7.43 -4.99 -6.40
C TYR A 114 -6.48 -5.22 -7.57
N GLY A 115 -5.19 -4.99 -7.35
CA GLY A 115 -4.20 -5.45 -8.31
C GLY A 115 -2.77 -5.13 -7.92
N ARG A 116 -1.87 -5.40 -8.86
CA ARG A 116 -0.44 -5.16 -8.76
C ARG A 116 0.00 -4.32 -9.95
N GLY A 117 1.03 -3.49 -9.77
CA GLY A 117 1.58 -2.61 -10.80
C GLY A 117 3.08 -2.39 -10.67
N THR A 118 3.62 -1.51 -11.50
CA THR A 118 5.02 -1.06 -11.44
C THR A 118 5.13 0.37 -10.90
N ASP A 119 4.23 1.25 -11.35
CA ASP A 119 4.01 2.57 -10.75
C ASP A 119 3.11 2.46 -9.51
N CYS A 120 3.58 3.04 -8.41
CA CYS A 120 2.92 3.07 -7.11
C CYS A 120 2.26 4.40 -6.79
N SER A 121 1.82 5.12 -7.81
CA SER A 121 1.01 6.31 -7.67
C SER A 121 -0.48 5.96 -7.56
N GLY A 122 -1.24 6.81 -6.86
CA GLY A 122 -2.70 6.76 -6.82
C GLY A 122 -3.30 6.95 -8.21
N GLN A 123 -2.67 7.77 -9.07
CA GLN A 123 -3.06 7.92 -10.48
C GLN A 123 -2.96 6.61 -11.26
N ALA A 124 -1.84 5.88 -11.13
CA ALA A 124 -1.69 4.59 -11.80
C ALA A 124 -2.70 3.57 -11.28
N ALA A 125 -2.96 3.53 -9.97
CA ALA A 125 -4.02 2.70 -9.38
C ALA A 125 -5.41 3.06 -9.94
N GLY A 126 -5.69 4.35 -10.11
CA GLY A 126 -6.93 4.87 -10.68
C GLY A 126 -7.17 4.42 -12.13
N ALA A 127 -6.10 4.38 -12.93
CA ALA A 127 -6.12 4.03 -14.34
C ALA A 127 -5.94 2.51 -14.61
N ALA A 128 -5.53 1.74 -13.60
CA ALA A 128 -5.20 0.34 -13.77
C ALA A 128 -6.42 -0.52 -14.16
N ALA A 129 -6.19 -1.44 -15.10
CA ALA A 129 -7.15 -2.47 -15.43
C ALA A 129 -7.40 -3.38 -14.21
N PRO A 130 -8.66 -3.81 -13.96
CA PRO A 130 -8.96 -4.73 -12.87
C PRO A 130 -8.11 -6.00 -12.91
N ALA A 131 -7.56 -6.36 -11.75
CA ALA A 131 -6.82 -7.61 -11.55
C ALA A 131 -7.23 -8.23 -10.21
N ALA A 132 -6.45 -9.20 -9.73
CA ALA A 132 -6.54 -9.70 -8.37
C ALA A 132 -5.18 -9.59 -7.69
N TRP A 133 -5.15 -9.44 -6.37
CA TRP A 133 -3.92 -9.74 -5.64
C TRP A 133 -3.67 -11.26 -5.73
N PRO A 134 -2.43 -11.71 -6.01
CA PRO A 134 -2.12 -13.12 -5.95
C PRO A 134 -2.45 -13.66 -4.55
N SER A 135 -2.92 -14.91 -4.50
CA SER A 135 -3.07 -15.64 -3.23
C SER A 135 -1.71 -15.67 -2.51
N PRO A 136 -1.69 -15.46 -1.18
CA PRO A 136 -0.46 -15.51 -0.40
C PRO A 136 0.26 -16.85 -0.48
#